data_AF-A0A4Y2IPE7-F1
#
_entry.id   AF-A0A4Y2IPE7-F1
#
_cell.length_a   1.000
_cell.length_b   1.000
_cell.length_c   1.000
_cell.angle_alpha   90.00
_cell.angle_beta   90.00
_cell.angle_gamma   90.00
#
_symmetry.space_group_name_H-M   'P 1'
#
loop_
_entity.id
_entity.type
_entity.pdbx_description
1 polymer ?
#
loop_
_entity_poly.entity_id
_entity_poly.type
_entity_poly.pdbx_seq_one_letter_code
_entity_poly.pdbx_strand_id
1 'polypeptide(L)'
;MLAEAALNCTGTQIRLLFAIVLTTCFPARAQMLWDNHKDSMTDDILYRYRTRYNDLTISFSDAMYNESLIAIEDLCIAIANLPISHFGMSSPNRSASDLLNTDMNRELQYNTVEMAGIVSRNVPLLNDEQKIIYDRIMLAVSAGQGGFFFLDAPGGTGKTFLISLLLAEIRSKNGIALAVASSGIAATLLDGGRTAHSAFKLPLNIQNNPDAVCKIKKTIVYGHSAETM
;
A
#
# COMPACT_ATOMS: atom_id res chain seq x y z
N MET A 1 -2.84 17.49 25.72
CA MET A 1 -3.13 17.07 24.32
C MET A 1 -2.39 15.80 23.89
N LEU A 2 -1.10 15.80 23.51
CA LEU A 2 -0.42 14.54 23.10
C LEU A 2 -0.24 13.55 24.25
N ALA A 3 0.12 14.02 25.45
CA ALA A 3 0.20 13.18 26.64
C ALA A 3 -1.15 12.58 27.06
N GLU A 4 -2.27 13.28 26.84
CA GLU A 4 -3.61 12.78 27.13
C GLU A 4 -4.12 11.82 26.05
N ALA A 5 -3.78 12.08 24.79
CA ALA A 5 -4.08 11.19 23.67
C ALA A 5 -3.31 9.87 23.81
N ALA A 6 -2.07 9.90 24.29
CA ALA A 6 -1.27 8.69 24.57
C ALA A 6 -1.93 7.73 25.56
N LEU A 7 -2.87 8.21 26.39
CA LEU A 7 -3.59 7.38 27.36
C LEU A 7 -4.88 6.75 26.79
N ASN A 8 -5.44 7.28 25.69
CA ASN A 8 -6.79 6.95 25.22
C ASN A 8 -6.90 6.68 23.72
N CYS A 9 -5.80 6.77 22.96
CA CYS A 9 -5.80 6.67 21.51
C CYS A 9 -4.80 5.63 21.00
N THR A 10 -5.07 5.10 19.81
CA THR A 10 -4.17 4.18 19.09
C THR A 10 -2.95 4.93 18.53
N GLY A 11 -1.84 4.23 18.30
CA GLY A 11 -0.63 4.82 17.70
C GLY A 11 -0.91 5.57 16.39
N THR A 12 -1.81 5.05 15.55
CA THR A 12 -2.28 5.75 14.33
C THR A 12 -2.95 7.09 14.60
N GLN A 13 -3.82 7.17 15.60
CA GLN A 13 -4.51 8.41 15.96
C GLN A 13 -3.53 9.44 16.55
N ILE A 14 -2.57 8.98 17.34
CA ILE A 14 -1.53 9.86 17.92
C ILE A 14 -0.63 10.41 16.80
N ARG A 15 -0.24 9.58 15.82
CA ARG A 15 0.51 10.04 14.63
C ARG A 15 -0.25 11.08 13.82
N LEU A 16 -1.57 10.89 13.62
CA LEU A 16 -2.42 11.89 12.94
C LEU A 16 -2.47 13.22 13.71
N LEU A 17 -2.71 13.16 15.02
CA LEU A 17 -2.70 14.35 15.86
C LEU A 17 -1.35 15.06 15.81
N PHE A 18 -0.25 14.32 15.87
CA PHE A 18 1.08 14.86 15.77
C PHE A 18 1.33 15.55 14.41
N ALA A 19 0.93 14.92 13.30
CA ALA A 19 1.03 15.53 11.98
C ALA A 19 0.21 16.84 11.85
N ILE A 20 -0.98 16.89 12.46
CA ILE A 20 -1.78 18.11 12.54
C ILE A 20 -1.04 19.19 13.34
N VAL A 21 -0.47 18.85 14.50
CA VAL A 21 0.30 19.79 15.33
C VAL A 21 1.51 20.34 14.57
N LEU A 22 2.25 19.50 13.84
CA LEU A 22 3.37 19.95 13.02
C LEU A 22 2.93 20.96 11.94
N THR A 23 1.87 20.63 11.22
CA THR A 23 1.43 21.39 10.04
C THR A 23 0.65 22.66 10.37
N THR A 24 0.02 22.72 11.54
CA THR A 24 -0.85 23.85 11.93
C THR A 24 -0.24 24.73 13.02
N CYS A 25 0.57 24.18 13.92
CA CYS A 25 1.10 24.91 15.07
C CYS A 25 2.58 25.25 14.96
N PHE A 26 3.32 24.67 14.02
CA PHE A 26 4.76 24.92 13.80
C PHE A 26 5.58 24.93 15.09
N PRO A 27 5.60 23.81 15.85
CA PRO A 27 6.24 23.77 17.15
C PRO A 27 7.74 24.05 17.04
N ALA A 28 8.25 25.00 17.82
CA ALA A 28 9.66 25.41 17.81
C ALA A 28 10.66 24.27 18.13
N ARG A 29 10.20 23.17 18.76
CA ARG A 29 11.02 22.01 19.15
C ARG A 29 10.36 20.69 18.75
N ALA A 30 9.97 20.57 17.48
CA ALA A 30 9.31 19.39 16.92
C ALA A 30 10.04 18.07 17.21
N GLN A 31 11.36 18.04 17.05
CA GLN A 31 12.18 16.85 17.31
C GLN A 31 12.07 16.36 18.77
N MET A 32 12.09 17.27 19.76
CA MET A 32 11.91 16.85 21.15
C MET A 32 10.50 16.35 21.45
N LEU A 33 9.48 16.92 20.79
CA LEU A 33 8.11 16.47 20.95
C LEU A 33 7.95 15.04 20.42
N TRP A 34 8.62 14.72 19.31
CA TRP A 34 8.76 13.35 18.84
C TRP A 34 9.49 12.47 19.85
N ASP A 35 10.69 12.86 20.31
CA ASP A 35 11.51 12.04 21.21
C ASP A 35 10.77 11.67 22.51
N ASN A 36 9.91 12.57 23.02
CA ASN A 36 9.11 12.36 24.22
C ASN A 36 7.91 11.43 24.02
N HIS A 37 7.45 11.22 22.78
CA HIS A 37 6.19 10.51 22.49
C HIS A 37 6.32 9.41 21.43
N LYS A 38 7.52 9.15 20.92
CA LYS A 38 7.80 8.18 19.85
C LYS A 38 7.33 6.77 20.17
N ASP A 39 7.41 6.34 21.43
CA ASP A 39 6.98 4.99 21.85
C ASP A 39 5.46 4.84 21.69
N SER A 40 4.69 5.81 22.20
CA SER A 40 3.23 5.82 22.04
C SER A 40 2.81 5.90 20.57
N MET A 41 3.57 6.64 19.75
CA MET A 41 3.34 6.71 18.30
C MET A 41 3.79 5.46 17.54
N THR A 42 4.50 4.53 18.17
CA THR A 42 5.06 3.33 17.52
C THR A 42 4.51 2.04 18.12
N ASP A 43 3.65 2.13 19.13
CA ASP A 43 3.13 0.99 19.89
C ASP A 43 2.40 -0.05 19.02
N ASP A 44 1.59 0.40 18.07
CA ASP A 44 0.88 -0.48 17.12
C ASP A 44 1.85 -1.20 16.16
N ILE A 45 2.98 -0.56 15.83
CA ILE A 45 4.04 -1.17 15.01
C ILE A 45 4.77 -2.24 15.83
N LEU A 46 5.11 -1.95 17.09
CA LEU A 46 5.71 -2.93 18.00
C LEU A 46 4.79 -4.15 18.19
N TYR A 47 3.50 -3.91 18.42
CA TYR A 47 2.50 -4.97 18.50
C TYR A 47 2.49 -5.84 17.23
N ARG A 48 2.48 -5.20 16.04
CA ARG A 48 2.57 -5.89 14.75
C ARG A 48 3.80 -6.79 14.64
N TYR A 49 4.98 -6.32 15.06
CA TYR A 49 6.20 -7.12 15.03
C TYR A 49 6.13 -8.32 15.98
N ARG A 50 5.65 -8.13 17.20
CA ARG A 50 5.49 -9.21 18.19
C ARG A 50 4.54 -10.29 17.69
N THR A 51 3.40 -9.90 17.13
CA THR A 51 2.43 -10.85 16.56
C THR A 51 3.00 -11.58 15.34
N ARG A 52 3.72 -10.88 14.46
CA ARG A 52 4.29 -11.47 13.23
C ARG A 52 5.35 -12.52 13.51
N TYR A 53 6.26 -12.24 14.44
CA TYR A 53 7.35 -13.16 14.80
C TYR A 53 6.98 -14.12 15.93
N ASN A 54 5.77 -13.99 16.48
CA ASN A 54 5.30 -14.72 17.65
C ASN A 54 6.28 -14.63 18.83
N ASP A 55 6.87 -13.44 19.02
CA ASP A 55 7.89 -13.18 20.02
C ASP A 55 7.54 -11.90 20.79
N LEU A 56 7.13 -12.08 22.04
CA LEU A 56 6.77 -10.99 22.95
C LEU A 56 7.99 -10.24 23.52
N THR A 57 9.20 -10.78 23.36
CA THR A 57 10.43 -10.19 23.89
C THR A 57 10.97 -9.05 23.02
N ILE A 58 10.46 -8.93 21.78
CA ILE A 58 10.80 -7.83 20.87
C ILE A 58 10.51 -6.49 21.57
N SER A 59 11.50 -5.61 21.60
CA SER A 59 11.41 -4.23 22.06
C SER A 59 11.39 -3.25 20.89
N PHE A 60 11.17 -1.96 21.18
CA PHE A 60 11.33 -0.91 20.17
C PHE A 60 12.72 -0.94 19.55
N SER A 61 12.77 -0.62 18.26
CA SER A 61 14.00 -0.55 17.47
C SER A 61 13.96 0.67 16.56
N ASP A 62 15.14 1.12 16.10
CA ASP A 62 15.25 2.26 15.19
C ASP A 62 14.48 2.04 13.88
N ALA A 63 14.37 0.80 13.41
CA ALA A 63 13.55 0.45 12.25
C ALA A 63 12.06 0.73 12.47
N MET A 64 11.53 0.43 13.66
CA MET A 64 10.14 0.70 14.01
C MET A 64 9.87 2.20 14.14
N TYR A 65 10.81 2.94 14.76
CA TYR A 65 10.72 4.40 14.83
C TYR A 65 10.77 5.04 13.45
N ASN A 66 11.62 4.53 12.56
CA ASN A 66 11.68 4.98 11.17
C ASN A 66 10.34 4.72 10.45
N GLU A 67 9.72 3.54 10.62
CA GLU A 67 8.39 3.24 10.06
C GLU A 67 7.33 4.24 10.55
N SER A 68 7.36 4.59 11.83
CA SER A 68 6.46 5.59 12.42
C SER A 68 6.70 7.00 11.86
N LEU A 69 7.96 7.41 11.69
CA LEU A 69 8.32 8.68 11.06
C LEU A 69 7.88 8.75 9.58
N ILE A 70 8.00 7.66 8.82
CA ILE A 70 7.48 7.58 7.44
C ILE A 70 5.97 7.80 7.42
N ALA A 71 5.23 7.16 8.34
CA ALA A 71 3.78 7.33 8.43
C ALA A 71 3.38 8.78 8.77
N ILE A 72 4.11 9.43 9.69
CA ILE A 72 3.91 10.84 10.01
C ILE A 72 4.21 11.74 8.80
N GLU A 73 5.30 11.46 8.08
CA GLU A 73 5.65 12.26 6.90
C GLU A 73 4.63 12.13 5.77
N ASP A 74 4.11 10.93 5.52
CA ASP A 74 3.02 10.72 4.56
C ASP A 74 1.75 11.51 4.97
N LEU A 75 1.46 11.64 6.28
CA LEU A 75 0.37 12.48 6.78
C LEU A 75 0.64 13.98 6.59
N CYS A 76 1.85 14.45 6.88
CA CYS A 76 2.24 15.85 6.67
C CYS A 76 2.18 16.25 5.19
N ILE A 77 2.63 15.38 4.29
CA ILE A 77 2.51 15.59 2.84
C ILE A 77 1.02 15.62 2.44
N ALA A 78 0.19 14.74 2.99
CA ALA A 78 -1.24 14.76 2.68
C ALA A 78 -1.96 16.02 3.19
N ILE A 79 -1.59 16.56 4.35
CA ILE A 79 -2.23 17.72 4.98
C ILE A 79 -1.72 19.05 4.40
N ALA A 80 -0.40 19.19 4.25
CA ALA A 80 0.25 20.47 3.95
C ALA A 80 1.16 20.43 2.72
N ASN A 81 1.28 19.28 2.04
CA ASN A 81 2.18 19.06 0.91
C ASN A 81 3.66 19.41 1.21
N LEU A 82 4.08 19.20 2.46
CA LEU A 82 5.42 19.48 2.95
C LEU A 82 5.96 18.28 3.75
N PRO A 83 7.25 17.92 3.59
CA PRO A 83 7.88 16.85 4.34
C PRO A 83 8.14 17.24 5.79
N ILE A 84 8.42 16.27 6.67
CA ILE A 84 8.62 16.54 8.10
C ILE A 84 9.89 17.35 8.39
N SER A 85 10.86 17.32 7.47
CA SER A 85 12.06 18.18 7.53
C SER A 85 11.74 19.67 7.45
N HIS A 86 10.62 20.04 6.80
CA HIS A 86 10.16 21.42 6.79
C HIS A 86 9.72 21.91 8.18
N PHE A 87 9.29 20.99 9.05
CA PHE A 87 8.83 21.29 10.40
C PHE A 87 9.92 21.09 11.47
N GLY A 88 11.19 21.01 11.06
CA GLY A 88 12.32 20.90 12.00
C GLY A 88 12.54 19.51 12.58
N MET A 89 12.06 18.47 11.90
CA MET A 89 12.34 17.07 12.25
C MET A 89 13.36 16.43 11.31
N SER A 90 14.01 15.37 11.77
CA SER A 90 14.86 14.54 10.91
C SER A 90 14.01 13.80 9.88
N SER A 91 14.36 13.90 8.59
CA SER A 91 13.68 13.13 7.54
C SER A 91 13.82 11.63 7.81
N PRO A 92 12.75 10.84 7.60
CA PRO A 92 12.85 9.41 7.74
C PRO A 92 13.75 8.84 6.65
N ASN A 93 14.43 7.75 6.96
CA ASN A 93 15.15 7.00 5.95
C ASN A 93 14.14 6.25 5.09
N ARG A 94 13.87 6.76 3.89
CA ARG A 94 13.09 6.07 2.86
C ARG A 94 14.04 5.36 1.91
N SER A 95 14.59 4.22 2.32
CA SER A 95 15.26 3.36 1.35
C SER A 95 14.22 2.87 0.32
N ALA A 96 14.62 2.56 -0.91
CA ALA A 96 13.71 1.97 -1.90
C ALA A 96 13.08 0.66 -1.38
N SER A 97 13.81 -0.06 -0.52
CA SER A 97 13.30 -1.17 0.27
C SER A 97 12.16 -0.78 1.21
N ASP A 98 12.16 0.40 1.83
CA ASP A 98 11.12 0.81 2.79
C ASP A 98 9.76 1.14 2.14
N LEU A 99 9.77 1.68 0.92
CA LEU A 99 8.54 1.88 0.14
C LEU A 99 7.93 0.54 -0.27
N LEU A 100 8.76 -0.42 -0.70
CA LEU A 100 8.35 -1.79 -0.98
C LEU A 100 7.90 -2.49 0.31
N ASN A 101 8.57 -2.27 1.43
CA ASN A 101 8.23 -2.83 2.74
C ASN A 101 6.86 -2.32 3.23
N THR A 102 6.51 -1.06 2.98
CA THR A 102 5.23 -0.50 3.42
C THR A 102 4.05 -1.14 2.67
N ASP A 103 4.12 -1.23 1.35
CA ASP A 103 3.05 -1.86 0.56
C ASP A 103 3.05 -3.38 0.73
N MET A 104 4.22 -4.02 0.88
CA MET A 104 4.32 -5.43 1.24
C MET A 104 3.72 -5.72 2.62
N ASN A 105 4.01 -4.89 3.63
CA ASN A 105 3.46 -5.03 4.97
C ASN A 105 1.95 -4.83 5.00
N ARG A 106 1.39 -4.00 4.10
CA ARG A 106 -0.06 -3.87 3.92
C ARG A 106 -0.66 -5.12 3.30
N GLU A 107 -0.03 -5.68 2.28
CA GLU A 107 -0.49 -6.92 1.65
C GLU A 107 -0.49 -8.10 2.64
N LEU A 108 0.46 -8.13 3.58
CA LEU A 108 0.51 -9.14 4.63
C LEU A 108 -0.47 -8.90 5.81
N GLN A 109 -1.23 -7.81 5.79
CA GLN A 109 -2.30 -7.55 6.78
C GLN A 109 -3.65 -8.14 6.37
N TYR A 110 -3.79 -8.61 5.12
CA TYR A 110 -5.03 -9.24 4.67
C TYR A 110 -5.32 -10.52 5.47
N ASN A 111 -6.58 -10.68 5.89
CA ASN A 111 -7.02 -11.88 6.56
C ASN A 111 -7.12 -13.03 5.56
N THR A 112 -6.17 -13.97 5.62
CA THR A 112 -6.10 -15.10 4.70
C THR A 112 -7.35 -15.99 4.71
N VAL A 113 -8.04 -16.10 5.86
CA VAL A 113 -9.29 -16.86 6.00
C VAL A 113 -10.44 -16.15 5.28
N GLU A 114 -10.55 -14.84 5.45
CA GLU A 114 -11.56 -14.04 4.75
C GLU A 114 -11.33 -14.09 3.23
N MET A 115 -10.08 -13.92 2.80
CA MET A 115 -9.70 -14.02 1.39
C MET A 115 -10.03 -15.39 0.81
N ALA A 116 -9.72 -16.49 1.53
CA ALA A 116 -10.10 -17.84 1.12
C ALA A 116 -11.63 -18.02 1.01
N GLY A 117 -12.38 -17.40 1.92
CA GLY A 117 -13.85 -17.36 1.87
C GLY A 117 -14.38 -16.65 0.62
N ILE A 118 -13.78 -15.53 0.23
CA ILE A 118 -14.09 -14.80 -1.01
C ILE A 118 -13.83 -15.70 -2.22
N VAL A 119 -12.65 -16.33 -2.28
CA VAL A 119 -12.27 -17.25 -3.36
C VAL A 119 -13.28 -18.38 -3.50
N SER A 120 -13.55 -19.09 -2.41
CA SER A 120 -14.45 -20.25 -2.41
C SER A 120 -15.86 -19.91 -2.90
N ARG A 121 -16.32 -18.68 -2.64
CA ARG A 121 -17.64 -18.20 -3.08
C ARG A 121 -17.66 -17.76 -4.55
N ASN A 122 -16.56 -17.20 -5.03
CA ASN A 122 -16.53 -16.49 -6.31
C ASN A 122 -15.93 -17.31 -7.46
N VAL A 123 -15.03 -18.26 -7.20
CA VAL A 123 -14.50 -19.17 -8.22
C VAL A 123 -15.63 -19.93 -8.96
N PRO A 124 -16.68 -20.44 -8.29
CA PRO A 124 -17.80 -21.10 -8.98
C PRO A 124 -18.66 -20.17 -9.86
N LEU A 125 -18.54 -18.84 -9.70
CA LEU A 125 -19.30 -17.85 -10.46
C LEU A 125 -18.59 -17.44 -11.77
N LEU A 126 -17.37 -17.91 -12.00
CA LEU A 126 -16.65 -17.67 -13.24
C LEU A 126 -17.34 -18.36 -14.41
N ASN A 127 -17.49 -17.65 -15.52
CA ASN A 127 -17.81 -18.31 -16.78
C ASN A 127 -16.58 -19.06 -17.34
N ASP A 128 -16.80 -19.86 -18.39
CA ASP A 128 -15.75 -20.73 -18.96
C ASP A 128 -14.50 -19.94 -19.40
N GLU A 129 -14.68 -18.80 -20.08
CA GLU A 129 -13.56 -17.97 -20.53
C GLU A 129 -12.77 -17.36 -19.36
N GLN A 130 -13.48 -16.82 -18.36
CA GLN A 130 -12.85 -16.27 -17.16
C GLN A 130 -12.12 -17.35 -16.36
N LYS A 131 -12.67 -18.58 -16.31
CA LYS A 131 -12.04 -19.71 -15.64
C LYS A 131 -10.74 -20.13 -16.31
N ILE A 132 -10.71 -20.17 -17.65
CA ILE A 132 -9.49 -20.45 -18.41
C ILE A 132 -8.39 -19.41 -18.10
N ILE A 133 -8.77 -18.12 -18.08
CA ILE A 133 -7.82 -17.04 -17.77
C ILE A 133 -7.33 -17.14 -16.32
N TYR A 134 -8.24 -17.36 -15.38
CA TYR A 134 -7.93 -17.54 -13.96
C TYR A 134 -6.92 -18.68 -13.76
N ASP A 135 -7.21 -19.86 -14.31
CA ASP A 135 -6.35 -21.04 -14.15
C ASP A 135 -4.97 -20.82 -14.76
N ARG A 136 -4.90 -20.20 -15.94
CA ARG A 136 -3.62 -19.91 -16.60
C ARG A 136 -2.75 -18.97 -15.78
N ILE A 137 -3.32 -17.89 -15.25
CA ILE A 137 -2.57 -16.93 -14.43
C ILE A 137 -2.15 -17.58 -13.11
N MET A 138 -3.05 -18.30 -12.44
CA MET A 138 -2.75 -18.96 -11.16
C MET A 138 -1.69 -20.05 -11.29
N LEU A 139 -1.65 -20.76 -12.43
CA LEU A 139 -0.60 -21.73 -12.73
C LEU A 139 0.76 -21.05 -12.95
N ALA A 140 0.80 -19.94 -13.69
CA ALA A 140 2.04 -19.19 -13.88
C ALA A 140 2.59 -18.62 -12.55
N VAL A 141 1.68 -18.13 -11.68
CA VAL A 141 2.03 -17.63 -10.34
C VAL A 141 2.55 -18.76 -9.45
N SER A 142 1.87 -19.90 -9.39
CA SER A 142 2.29 -21.02 -8.54
C SER A 142 3.60 -21.67 -9.00
N ALA A 143 3.87 -21.67 -10.31
CA ALA A 143 5.11 -22.16 -10.90
C ALA A 143 6.27 -21.14 -10.80
N GLY A 144 6.03 -19.92 -10.31
CA GLY A 144 7.05 -18.87 -10.24
C GLY A 144 7.62 -18.46 -11.61
N GLN A 145 6.89 -18.72 -12.70
CA GLN A 145 7.37 -18.50 -14.07
C GLN A 145 7.47 -17.00 -14.42
N GLY A 146 6.76 -16.14 -13.69
CA GLY A 146 6.63 -14.73 -14.00
C GLY A 146 5.92 -14.50 -15.33
N GLY A 147 5.91 -13.24 -15.80
CA GLY A 147 5.36 -12.86 -17.10
C GLY A 147 4.36 -11.71 -17.06
N PHE A 148 3.92 -11.28 -18.24
CA PHE A 148 2.93 -10.22 -18.42
C PHE A 148 1.68 -10.77 -19.10
N PHE A 149 0.53 -10.51 -18.49
CA PHE A 149 -0.77 -10.88 -19.04
C PHE A 149 -1.57 -9.61 -19.34
N PHE A 150 -2.16 -9.54 -20.54
CA PHE A 150 -3.05 -8.47 -20.94
C PHE A 150 -4.47 -9.02 -21.05
N LEU A 151 -5.37 -8.50 -20.21
CA LEU A 151 -6.79 -8.82 -20.26
C LEU A 151 -7.52 -7.69 -20.99
N ASP A 152 -7.82 -7.90 -22.26
CA ASP A 152 -8.67 -6.99 -23.04
C ASP A 152 -10.07 -7.60 -23.18
N ALA A 153 -11.09 -6.85 -22.75
CA ALA A 153 -12.47 -7.28 -22.91
C ALA A 153 -13.42 -6.07 -22.91
N PRO A 154 -14.58 -6.16 -23.59
CA PRO A 154 -15.59 -5.11 -23.59
C PRO A 154 -16.08 -4.71 -22.19
N GLY A 155 -16.75 -3.55 -22.10
CA GLY A 155 -17.46 -3.17 -20.87
C GLY A 155 -18.48 -4.23 -20.45
N GLY A 156 -18.63 -4.46 -19.14
CA GLY A 156 -19.62 -5.41 -18.61
C GLY A 156 -19.21 -6.89 -18.56
N THR A 157 -18.03 -7.27 -19.08
CA THR A 157 -17.58 -8.68 -19.10
C THR A 157 -16.97 -9.20 -17.79
N GLY A 158 -17.10 -8.46 -16.69
CA GLY A 158 -16.58 -8.91 -15.39
C GLY A 158 -15.06 -8.88 -15.23
N LYS A 159 -14.31 -8.10 -16.03
CA LYS A 159 -12.84 -7.95 -15.87
C LYS A 159 -12.43 -7.62 -14.43
N THR A 160 -13.10 -6.64 -13.84
CA THR A 160 -12.83 -6.23 -12.45
C THR A 160 -13.09 -7.37 -11.48
N PHE A 161 -14.16 -8.14 -11.69
CA PHE A 161 -14.47 -9.31 -10.87
C PHE A 161 -13.35 -10.35 -10.94
N LEU A 162 -12.87 -10.67 -12.15
CA LEU A 162 -11.76 -11.60 -12.36
C LEU A 162 -10.45 -11.09 -11.72
N ILE A 163 -10.11 -9.81 -11.89
CA ILE A 163 -8.91 -9.21 -11.29
C ILE A 163 -9.00 -9.25 -9.75
N SER A 164 -10.14 -8.88 -9.18
CA SER A 164 -10.36 -8.94 -7.73
C SER A 164 -10.23 -10.36 -7.19
N LEU A 165 -10.72 -11.36 -7.94
CA LEU A 165 -10.60 -12.76 -7.55
C LEU A 165 -9.15 -13.26 -7.59
N LEU A 166 -8.37 -12.87 -8.59
CA LEU A 166 -6.93 -13.18 -8.67
C LEU A 166 -6.17 -12.59 -7.47
N LEU A 167 -6.45 -11.32 -7.12
CA LEU A 167 -5.86 -10.68 -5.94
C LEU A 167 -6.20 -11.45 -4.66
N ALA A 168 -7.48 -11.78 -4.45
CA ALA A 168 -7.93 -12.52 -3.29
C ALA A 168 -7.28 -13.91 -3.20
N GLU A 169 -7.14 -14.63 -4.32
CA GLU A 169 -6.51 -15.95 -4.35
C GLU A 169 -5.02 -15.91 -3.99
N ILE A 170 -4.29 -14.90 -4.44
CA ILE A 170 -2.87 -14.75 -4.07
C ILE A 170 -2.75 -14.38 -2.59
N ARG A 171 -3.58 -13.45 -2.11
CA ARG A 171 -3.60 -13.00 -0.71
C ARG A 171 -4.04 -14.10 0.25
N SER A 172 -4.97 -14.99 -0.15
CA SER A 172 -5.41 -16.13 0.67
C SER A 172 -4.27 -17.10 0.99
N LYS A 173 -3.28 -17.18 0.09
CA LYS A 173 -2.06 -18.00 0.24
C LYS A 173 -0.90 -17.23 0.88
N ASN A 174 -1.19 -16.11 1.53
CA ASN A 174 -0.20 -15.21 2.14
C ASN A 174 0.81 -14.63 1.11
N GLY A 175 0.41 -14.58 -0.16
CA GLY A 175 1.17 -13.95 -1.24
C GLY A 175 0.93 -12.44 -1.30
N ILE A 176 1.82 -11.73 -1.99
CA ILE A 176 1.77 -10.27 -2.15
C ILE A 176 1.13 -9.94 -3.50
N ALA A 177 0.01 -9.21 -3.51
CA ALA A 177 -0.73 -8.89 -4.73
C ALA A 177 -1.12 -7.40 -4.80
N LEU A 178 -0.26 -6.58 -5.41
CA LEU A 178 -0.49 -5.13 -5.46
C LEU A 178 -1.53 -4.73 -6.51
N ALA A 179 -2.64 -4.14 -6.05
CA ALA A 179 -3.70 -3.63 -6.90
C ALA A 179 -3.43 -2.17 -7.29
N VAL A 180 -3.07 -1.94 -8.56
CA VAL A 180 -2.75 -0.60 -9.07
C VAL A 180 -3.64 -0.22 -10.25
N ALA A 181 -4.21 0.99 -10.20
CA ALA A 181 -5.05 1.54 -11.25
C ALA A 181 -4.55 2.93 -11.71
N SER A 182 -4.97 3.38 -12.89
CA SER A 182 -4.63 4.72 -13.38
C SER A 182 -5.47 5.84 -12.74
N SER A 183 -6.74 5.55 -12.41
CA SER A 183 -7.72 6.47 -11.84
C SER A 183 -8.11 6.06 -10.42
N GLY A 184 -8.47 7.05 -9.58
CA GLY A 184 -8.98 6.80 -8.23
C GLY A 184 -10.26 5.97 -8.23
N ILE A 185 -11.17 6.19 -9.17
CA ILE A 185 -12.43 5.42 -9.27
C ILE A 185 -12.13 3.95 -9.57
N ALA A 186 -11.21 3.68 -10.50
CA ALA A 186 -10.79 2.32 -10.80
C ALA A 186 -10.06 1.66 -9.62
N ALA A 187 -9.26 2.42 -8.87
CA ALA A 187 -8.62 1.95 -7.65
C ALA A 187 -9.64 1.52 -6.60
N THR A 188 -10.73 2.27 -6.39
CA THR A 188 -11.76 1.93 -5.39
C THR A 188 -12.53 0.64 -5.68
N LEU A 189 -12.48 0.13 -6.91
CA LEU A 189 -13.13 -1.13 -7.28
C LEU A 189 -12.31 -2.37 -6.92
N LEU A 190 -11.04 -2.18 -6.55
CA LEU A 190 -10.13 -3.26 -6.16
C LEU A 190 -9.83 -3.12 -4.68
N ASP A 191 -9.89 -4.23 -3.94
CA ASP A 191 -9.51 -4.23 -2.53
C ASP A 191 -8.02 -3.89 -2.38
N GLY A 192 -7.72 -2.88 -1.56
CA GLY A 192 -6.38 -2.29 -1.44
C GLY A 192 -5.92 -1.51 -2.67
N GLY A 193 -6.83 -1.23 -3.61
CA GLY A 193 -6.51 -0.55 -4.85
C GLY A 193 -5.96 0.86 -4.64
N ARG A 194 -4.88 1.18 -5.35
CA ARG A 194 -4.23 2.50 -5.31
C ARG A 194 -4.00 3.03 -6.71
N THR A 195 -3.96 4.35 -6.85
CA THR A 195 -3.56 4.94 -8.13
C THR A 195 -2.06 4.72 -8.36
N ALA A 196 -1.62 4.54 -9.59
CA ALA A 196 -0.20 4.37 -9.95
C ALA A 196 0.68 5.50 -9.37
N HIS A 197 0.18 6.73 -9.37
CA HIS A 197 0.86 7.87 -8.76
C HIS A 197 1.07 7.68 -7.25
N SER A 198 0.05 7.20 -6.53
CA SER A 198 0.15 6.96 -5.09
C SER A 198 0.98 5.72 -4.75
N ALA A 199 0.83 4.63 -5.52
CA ALA A 199 1.53 3.36 -5.31
C ALA A 199 3.02 3.50 -5.57
N PHE A 200 3.40 4.06 -6.72
CA PHE A 200 4.80 4.20 -7.12
C PHE A 200 5.40 5.57 -6.79
N LYS A 201 4.68 6.41 -6.03
CA LYS A 201 5.09 7.77 -5.64
C LYS A 201 5.57 8.60 -6.85
N LEU A 202 4.87 8.49 -7.99
CA LEU A 202 5.23 9.19 -9.21
C LEU A 202 5.05 10.71 -9.01
N PRO A 203 6.04 11.54 -9.36
CA PRO A 203 5.97 12.97 -9.15
C PRO A 203 4.83 13.60 -9.97
N LEU A 204 3.96 14.35 -9.30
CA LEU A 204 2.90 15.15 -9.91
C LEU A 204 3.31 16.63 -9.88
N ASN A 205 3.86 17.14 -10.98
CA ASN A 205 4.36 18.51 -11.03
C ASN A 205 3.25 19.50 -11.43
N ILE A 206 2.25 19.65 -10.56
CA ILE A 206 1.02 20.43 -10.84
C ILE A 206 1.29 21.95 -10.71
N GLN A 207 2.22 22.36 -9.87
CA GLN A 207 2.54 23.79 -9.66
C GLN A 207 3.22 24.45 -10.87
N ASN A 208 4.02 23.67 -11.62
CA ASN A 208 4.72 24.16 -12.81
C ASN A 208 3.96 23.85 -14.13
N ASN A 209 2.87 23.08 -14.04
CA ASN A 209 2.10 22.66 -15.19
C ASN A 209 0.64 22.39 -14.78
N PRO A 210 -0.23 23.42 -14.80
CA PRO A 210 -1.65 23.26 -14.46
C PRO A 210 -2.40 22.33 -15.44
N ASP A 211 -1.83 22.08 -16.63
CA ASP A 211 -2.33 21.13 -17.63
C ASP A 211 -1.59 19.77 -17.57
N ALA A 212 -0.99 19.41 -16.43
CA ALA A 212 -0.30 18.14 -16.26
C ALA A 212 -1.26 16.94 -16.39
N VAL A 213 -1.39 16.43 -17.60
CA VAL A 213 -2.13 15.20 -17.90
C VAL A 213 -1.16 14.02 -17.92
N CYS A 214 -1.51 12.93 -17.22
CA CYS A 214 -0.81 11.66 -17.34
C CYS A 214 -1.06 11.07 -18.74
N LYS A 215 -0.17 11.38 -19.69
CA LYS A 215 -0.21 10.84 -21.05
C LYS A 215 0.31 9.40 -21.06
N ILE A 216 -0.53 8.44 -20.71
CA ILE A 216 -0.24 7.02 -20.92
C ILE A 216 -0.34 6.75 -22.43
N LYS A 217 0.80 6.81 -23.13
CA LYS A 217 0.87 6.31 -24.51
C LYS A 217 0.75 4.80 -24.47
N LYS A 218 -0.14 4.24 -25.28
CA LYS A 218 -0.30 2.79 -25.47
C LYS A 218 0.96 2.26 -26.16
N THR A 219 2.01 2.00 -25.40
CA THR A 219 3.21 1.33 -25.90
C THR A 219 2.96 -0.15 -25.72
N ILE A 220 2.50 -0.81 -26.78
CA ILE A 220 2.38 -2.27 -26.82
C ILE A 220 3.81 -2.79 -26.80
N VAL A 221 4.27 -3.29 -25.65
CA VAL A 221 5.47 -4.12 -25.59
C VAL A 221 5.03 -5.49 -26.09
N TYR A 222 5.36 -5.80 -27.34
CA TYR A 222 5.18 -7.15 -27.87
C TYR A 222 6.11 -8.10 -27.08
N GLY A 223 5.56 -8.81 -26.10
CA GLY A 223 6.16 -10.07 -25.67
C GLY A 223 6.18 -11.00 -26.87
N HIS A 224 7.34 -11.58 -27.19
CA HIS A 224 7.50 -12.49 -28.33
C HIS A 224 6.40 -13.56 -28.31
N SER A 225 5.50 -13.49 -29.29
CA SER A 225 4.68 -14.61 -29.70
C SER A 225 5.62 -15.61 -30.36
N ALA A 226 5.86 -16.74 -29.70
CA ALA A 226 6.33 -17.92 -30.40
C ALA A 226 5.12 -18.50 -31.17
N GLU A 227 4.90 -17.96 -32.36
CA GLU A 227 4.26 -18.71 -33.44
C GLU A 227 5.38 -19.37 -34.23
N THR A 228 5.43 -20.70 -34.23
CA THR A 228 5.92 -21.44 -35.40
C THR A 228 5.11 -22.72 -35.51
N MET A 229 4.71 -22.96 -36.76
CA MET A 229 3.91 -24.05 -37.34
C MET A 229 4.11 -25.44 -36.74
#